data_AF-A0A538L1C3-F1
#
_entry.id   AF-A0A538L1C3-F1
#
_cell.length_a   1.000
_cell.length_b   1.000
_cell.length_c   1.000
_cell.angle_alpha   90.00
_cell.angle_beta   90.00
_cell.angle_gamma   90.00
#
_symmetry.space_group_name_H-M   'P 1'
#
loop_
_entity.id
_entity.type
_entity.pdbx_description
1 polymer ?
#
loop_
_entity_poly.entity_id
_entity_poly.type
_entity_poly.pdbx_seq_one_letter_code
_entity_poly.pdbx_strand_id
1 'polypeptide(L)'
;MSEAEARRIFIERNGSDGSLREDIRSRASRLGLRGWVRLMDDGGLCIHAEGRPRALDGLAESLRSMAAARAVTEEVAHVEGHEQFAIRGMPAGVFVVQEHQATAHHFDVRLEVEEVMRSWAVPKGPSMDPAVKRLAVEVEDHSLAHNDYEGRDGRGGVIIWDRGDYEQGGRVPWPEALERGHAVFVLHGQKLRGGFALQRTGAGDKAQWLLIKRRDEFALPGSDVTADRPESVHSGVTLGELLAGASA
;
A
#
# COMPACT_ATOMS: atom_id res chain seq x y z
N MET A 1 -7.53 2.74 32.84
CA MET A 1 -7.34 3.12 31.43
C MET A 1 -8.45 2.43 30.65
N SER A 2 -9.32 3.14 29.93
CA SER A 2 -10.38 2.43 29.18
C SER A 2 -9.73 1.66 28.03
N GLU A 3 -10.16 0.43 27.84
CA GLU A 3 -9.80 -0.39 26.69
C GLU A 3 -10.24 0.35 25.41
N ALA A 4 -9.43 0.29 24.35
CA ALA A 4 -9.87 0.81 23.06
C ALA A 4 -11.01 -0.07 22.56
N GLU A 5 -12.02 0.52 21.91
CA GLU A 5 -13.09 -0.21 21.24
C GLU A 5 -12.93 -0.06 19.73
N ALA A 6 -13.58 -0.93 18.97
CA ALA A 6 -13.69 -0.81 17.52
C ALA A 6 -15.14 -0.94 17.05
N ARG A 7 -15.47 -0.21 15.99
CA ARG A 7 -16.75 -0.30 15.28
C ARG A 7 -16.53 -0.43 13.79
N ARG A 8 -17.39 -1.20 13.15
CA ARG A 8 -17.52 -1.21 11.70
C ARG A 8 -18.79 -0.47 11.31
N ILE A 9 -18.65 0.53 10.45
CA ILE A 9 -19.72 1.43 10.04
C ILE A 9 -19.88 1.31 8.53
N PHE A 10 -21.06 0.96 8.06
CA PHE A 10 -21.36 0.87 6.64
C PHE A 10 -22.19 2.08 6.22
N ILE A 11 -21.84 2.67 5.08
CA ILE A 11 -22.53 3.82 4.50
C ILE A 11 -23.02 3.46 3.10
N GLU A 12 -24.33 3.45 2.93
CA GLU A 12 -24.94 3.54 1.60
C GLU A 12 -24.88 5.01 1.15
N ARG A 13 -24.53 5.26 -0.11
CA ARG A 13 -24.25 6.62 -0.59
C ARG A 13 -25.33 7.17 -1.53
N ASN A 14 -25.58 8.47 -1.44
CA ASN A 14 -26.30 9.22 -2.47
C ASN A 14 -25.32 9.63 -3.59
N GLY A 15 -24.92 8.69 -4.44
CA GLY A 15 -24.01 8.93 -5.58
C GLY A 15 -22.52 8.68 -5.28
N SER A 16 -21.69 8.88 -6.31
CA SER A 16 -20.29 8.40 -6.37
C SER A 16 -19.22 9.45 -6.02
N ASP A 17 -19.54 10.45 -5.19
CA ASP A 17 -18.63 11.55 -4.87
C ASP A 17 -17.24 11.05 -4.36
N GLY A 18 -16.16 11.39 -5.06
CA GLY A 18 -14.82 10.94 -4.69
C GLY A 18 -14.35 11.47 -3.33
N SER A 19 -14.85 12.64 -2.90
CA SER A 19 -14.37 13.40 -1.74
C SER A 19 -14.84 12.83 -0.39
N LEU A 20 -15.97 12.10 -0.36
CA LEU A 20 -16.57 11.61 0.88
C LEU A 20 -15.61 10.75 1.71
N ARG A 21 -14.77 9.93 1.06
CA ARG A 21 -13.80 9.09 1.77
C ARG A 21 -12.79 9.95 2.54
N GLU A 22 -12.27 11.00 1.90
CA GLU A 22 -11.31 11.93 2.48
C GLU A 22 -11.92 12.73 3.64
N ASP A 23 -13.17 13.19 3.48
CA ASP A 23 -13.91 13.86 4.54
C ASP A 23 -14.08 12.99 5.79
N ILE A 24 -14.43 11.71 5.60
CA ILE A 24 -14.56 10.74 6.69
C ILE A 24 -13.20 10.52 7.37
N ARG A 25 -12.12 10.35 6.59
CA ARG A 25 -10.75 10.18 7.08
C ARG A 25 -10.32 11.39 7.92
N SER A 26 -10.56 12.61 7.43
CA SER A 26 -10.27 13.88 8.12
C SER A 26 -11.04 14.02 9.44
N ARG A 27 -12.32 13.64 9.46
CA ARG A 27 -13.14 13.64 10.69
C ARG A 27 -12.65 12.65 11.73
N ALA A 28 -12.39 11.40 11.32
CA ALA A 28 -11.89 10.36 12.20
C ALA A 28 -10.54 10.77 12.83
N SER A 29 -9.64 11.34 12.03
CA SER A 29 -8.34 11.87 12.50
C SER A 29 -8.50 12.96 13.57
N ARG A 30 -9.40 13.94 13.36
CA ARG A 30 -9.69 15.00 14.36
C ARG A 30 -10.24 14.46 15.68
N LEU A 31 -10.93 13.32 15.64
CA LEU A 31 -11.46 12.65 16.83
C LEU A 31 -10.40 11.75 17.53
N GLY A 32 -9.19 11.67 16.98
CA GLY A 32 -8.14 10.78 17.47
C GLY A 32 -8.45 9.30 17.25
N LEU A 33 -9.36 9.00 16.31
CA LEU A 33 -9.70 7.63 15.93
C LEU A 33 -8.67 7.08 14.94
N ARG A 34 -8.54 5.76 14.96
CA ARG A 34 -7.72 4.98 14.02
C ARG A 34 -8.62 4.07 13.19
N GLY A 35 -8.06 3.44 12.17
CA GLY A 35 -8.76 2.44 11.36
C GLY A 35 -8.74 2.80 9.88
N TRP A 36 -9.80 2.47 9.14
CA TRP A 36 -9.81 2.52 7.67
C TRP A 36 -11.16 2.87 7.06
N VAL A 37 -11.16 3.36 5.81
CA VAL A 37 -12.36 3.60 5.00
C VAL A 37 -12.17 2.95 3.62
N ARG A 38 -13.04 2.00 3.26
CA ARG A 38 -13.01 1.22 2.02
C ARG A 38 -14.25 1.48 1.18
N LEU A 39 -14.08 1.48 -0.15
CA LEU A 39 -15.19 1.42 -1.10
C LEU A 39 -15.57 -0.05 -1.29
N MET A 40 -16.86 -0.34 -1.20
CA MET A 40 -17.44 -1.67 -1.39
C MET A 40 -17.87 -1.84 -2.85
N ASP A 41 -18.04 -3.09 -3.30
CA ASP A 41 -18.42 -3.41 -4.69
C ASP A 41 -19.79 -2.83 -5.08
N ASP A 42 -20.66 -2.60 -4.11
CA ASP A 42 -21.98 -1.97 -4.28
C ASP A 42 -21.92 -0.43 -4.33
N GLY A 43 -20.72 0.15 -4.28
CA GLY A 43 -20.49 1.60 -4.24
C GLY A 43 -20.65 2.23 -2.85
N GLY A 44 -20.99 1.45 -1.82
CA GLY A 44 -21.03 1.87 -0.42
C GLY A 44 -19.64 2.07 0.19
N LEU A 45 -19.57 2.62 1.40
CA LEU A 45 -18.33 2.68 2.19
C LEU A 45 -18.40 1.79 3.40
N CYS A 46 -17.31 1.11 3.71
CA CYS A 46 -17.10 0.45 5.00
C CYS A 46 -16.00 1.16 5.76
N ILE A 47 -16.30 1.60 6.97
CA ILE A 47 -15.37 2.25 7.88
C ILE A 47 -15.10 1.28 9.02
N HIS A 48 -13.83 1.07 9.35
CA HIS A 48 -13.44 0.49 10.63
C HIS A 48 -12.84 1.62 11.45
N ALA A 49 -13.36 1.86 12.65
CA ALA A 49 -12.90 2.92 13.52
C ALA A 49 -12.53 2.34 14.89
N GLU A 50 -11.37 2.71 15.41
CA GLU A 50 -10.85 2.29 16.71
C GLU A 50 -10.51 3.50 17.57
N GLY A 51 -10.90 3.47 18.85
CA GLY A 51 -10.55 4.53 19.78
C GLY A 51 -11.39 4.53 21.04
N ARG A 52 -11.51 5.72 21.66
CA ARG A 52 -12.34 5.89 22.84
C ARG A 52 -13.82 5.80 22.43
N PRO A 53 -14.71 5.20 23.24
CA PRO A 53 -16.13 5.04 22.90
C PRO A 53 -16.80 6.35 22.47
N ARG A 54 -16.56 7.45 23.22
CA ARG A 54 -17.10 8.78 22.89
C ARG A 54 -16.65 9.32 21.52
N ALA A 55 -15.43 8.99 21.10
CA ALA A 55 -14.94 9.41 19.79
C ALA A 55 -15.63 8.59 18.67
N LEU A 56 -15.84 7.28 18.89
CA LEU A 56 -16.58 6.41 17.97
C LEU A 56 -18.03 6.88 17.81
N ASP A 57 -18.70 7.22 18.92
CA ASP A 57 -20.04 7.79 18.91
C ASP A 57 -20.09 9.10 18.10
N GLY A 58 -19.14 10.00 18.33
CA GLY A 58 -19.05 11.28 17.62
C GLY A 58 -18.81 11.11 16.11
N LEU A 59 -17.99 10.12 15.71
CA LEU A 59 -17.83 9.80 14.30
C LEU A 59 -19.15 9.31 13.72
N ALA A 60 -19.78 8.31 14.33
CA ALA A 60 -21.01 7.72 13.81
C ALA A 60 -22.17 8.73 13.71
N GLU A 61 -22.35 9.60 14.71
CA GLU A 61 -23.33 10.68 14.68
C GLU A 61 -23.03 11.67 13.54
N SER A 62 -21.76 12.07 13.38
CA SER A 62 -21.36 12.91 12.24
C SER A 62 -21.70 12.22 10.93
N LEU A 63 -21.43 10.92 10.77
CA LEU A 63 -21.66 10.20 9.52
C LEU A 63 -23.16 10.15 9.17
N ARG A 64 -24.03 9.91 10.15
CA ARG A 64 -25.49 9.93 9.99
C ARG A 64 -26.05 11.29 9.55
N SER A 65 -25.37 12.38 9.91
CA SER A 65 -25.78 13.74 9.53
C SER A 65 -25.31 14.19 8.15
N MET A 66 -24.49 13.39 7.45
CA MET A 66 -23.97 13.75 6.12
C MET A 66 -25.04 13.57 5.05
N ALA A 67 -25.30 14.61 4.25
CA ALA A 67 -26.22 14.53 3.12
C ALA A 67 -25.85 13.45 2.08
N ALA A 68 -24.55 13.15 1.96
CA ALA A 68 -24.04 12.11 1.07
C ALA A 68 -24.32 10.68 1.56
N ALA A 69 -24.67 10.48 2.83
CA ALA A 69 -25.02 9.18 3.39
C ALA A 69 -26.54 8.95 3.28
N ARG A 70 -26.94 7.91 2.54
CA ARG A 70 -28.32 7.45 2.42
C ARG A 70 -28.74 6.64 3.65
N ALA A 71 -27.88 5.74 4.09
CA ALA A 71 -28.07 4.90 5.26
C ALA A 71 -26.72 4.68 5.94
N VAL A 72 -26.73 4.61 7.27
CA VAL A 72 -25.55 4.32 8.08
C VAL A 72 -25.89 3.21 9.07
N THR A 73 -25.21 2.08 8.98
CA THR A 73 -25.35 0.97 9.93
C THR A 73 -24.02 0.76 10.67
N GLU A 74 -24.10 0.26 11.89
CA GLU A 74 -22.93 0.03 12.76
C GLU A 74 -22.99 -1.37 13.34
N GLU A 75 -21.83 -2.00 13.47
CA GLU A 75 -21.63 -3.22 14.24
C GLU A 75 -20.40 -3.09 15.13
N VAL A 76 -20.40 -3.81 16.25
CA VAL A 76 -19.23 -3.92 17.12
C VAL A 76 -18.16 -4.71 16.36
N ALA A 77 -16.97 -4.15 16.27
CA ALA A 77 -15.82 -4.81 15.67
C ALA A 77 -14.79 -5.19 16.74
N HIS A 78 -13.93 -6.15 16.43
CA HIS A 78 -12.76 -6.38 17.26
C HIS A 78 -11.73 -5.28 16.98
N VAL A 79 -11.03 -4.83 18.02
CA VAL A 79 -9.85 -3.96 17.86
C VAL A 79 -8.81 -4.76 17.10
N GLU A 80 -8.49 -4.34 15.88
CA GLU A 80 -7.46 -4.93 15.01
C GLU A 80 -6.03 -4.51 15.48
N GLY A 81 -5.90 -4.17 16.77
CA GLY A 81 -4.79 -3.42 17.34
C GLY A 81 -3.42 -4.07 17.21
N HIS A 82 -2.44 -3.20 16.90
CA HIS A 82 -0.99 -3.43 16.81
C HIS A 82 -0.55 -4.32 15.63
N GLU A 83 0.32 -3.78 14.78
CA GLU A 83 0.87 -4.33 13.52
C GLU A 83 -0.04 -4.40 12.30
N GLN A 84 -1.37 -4.46 12.44
CA GLN A 84 -2.21 -4.63 11.26
C GLN A 84 -2.58 -3.27 10.63
N PHE A 85 -3.42 -2.39 11.18
CA PHE A 85 -3.93 -1.27 10.35
C PHE A 85 -4.23 0.06 11.07
N ALA A 86 -3.32 0.55 11.92
CA ALA A 86 -3.57 1.79 12.70
C ALA A 86 -3.54 3.09 11.88
N ILE A 87 -2.93 3.08 10.69
CA ILE A 87 -3.15 4.05 9.62
C ILE A 87 -3.59 3.19 8.45
N ARG A 88 -4.81 3.35 7.97
CA ARG A 88 -5.22 2.87 6.65
C ARG A 88 -6.14 3.94 6.11
N GLY A 89 -6.00 4.24 4.84
CA GLY A 89 -6.72 5.34 4.24
C GLY A 89 -6.11 6.71 4.41
N MET A 90 -4.81 6.85 4.67
CA MET A 90 -4.15 8.08 4.23
C MET A 90 -3.44 7.74 2.92
N PRO A 91 -3.88 8.30 1.78
CA PRO A 91 -3.10 8.26 0.56
C PRO A 91 -1.70 8.76 0.89
N ALA A 92 -0.71 7.95 0.58
CA ALA A 92 0.68 8.22 0.93
C ALA A 92 1.45 8.82 -0.25
N GLY A 93 1.01 8.49 -1.46
CA GLY A 93 1.68 8.80 -2.72
C GLY A 93 1.56 7.61 -3.66
N VAL A 94 2.43 7.60 -4.66
CA VAL A 94 2.50 6.53 -5.65
C VAL A 94 3.58 5.50 -5.32
N PHE A 95 3.43 4.31 -5.88
CA PHE A 95 4.47 3.30 -5.92
C PHE A 95 4.71 2.84 -7.36
N VAL A 96 5.93 2.38 -7.61
CA VAL A 96 6.28 1.68 -8.84
C VAL A 96 7.14 0.47 -8.49
N VAL A 97 6.96 -0.60 -9.26
CA VAL A 97 7.86 -1.75 -9.28
C VAL A 97 8.40 -1.87 -10.69
N GLN A 98 9.71 -1.70 -10.83
CA GLN A 98 10.40 -1.86 -12.10
C GLN A 98 11.14 -3.19 -12.12
N GLU A 99 10.91 -4.02 -13.14
CA GLU A 99 11.74 -5.21 -13.37
C GLU A 99 12.93 -4.81 -14.24
N HIS A 100 14.13 -5.07 -13.76
CA HIS A 100 15.35 -4.49 -14.29
C HIS A 100 16.38 -5.58 -14.58
N GLN A 101 16.76 -5.70 -15.86
CA GLN A 101 17.96 -6.38 -16.27
C GLN A 101 19.10 -5.37 -16.33
N ALA A 102 19.97 -5.39 -15.32
CA ALA A 102 21.24 -4.66 -15.33
C ALA A 102 22.39 -5.69 -15.35
N THR A 103 23.40 -5.50 -14.50
CA THR A 103 24.43 -6.53 -14.21
C THR A 103 23.82 -7.82 -13.66
N ALA A 104 22.74 -7.69 -12.89
CA ALA A 104 21.91 -8.78 -12.43
C ALA A 104 20.43 -8.42 -12.58
N HIS A 105 19.61 -9.45 -12.81
CA HIS A 105 18.15 -9.34 -12.78
C HIS A 105 17.68 -9.06 -11.36
N HIS A 106 16.80 -8.06 -11.20
CA HIS A 106 16.16 -7.71 -9.95
C HIS A 106 14.90 -6.88 -10.19
N PHE A 107 14.16 -6.60 -9.13
CA PHE A 107 13.03 -5.68 -9.15
C PHE A 107 13.33 -4.49 -8.25
N ASP A 108 13.18 -3.28 -8.74
CA ASP A 108 13.23 -2.06 -7.94
C ASP A 108 11.83 -1.73 -7.43
N VAL A 109 11.61 -1.87 -6.12
CA VAL A 109 10.37 -1.47 -5.44
C VAL A 109 10.56 -0.07 -4.91
N ARG A 110 9.70 0.87 -5.31
CA ARG A 110 9.84 2.28 -4.95
C ARG A 110 8.53 2.83 -4.40
N LEU A 111 8.64 3.62 -3.33
CA LEU A 111 7.52 4.28 -2.66
C LEU A 111 7.83 5.78 -2.58
N GLU A 112 6.87 6.61 -3.00
CA GLU A 112 6.98 8.05 -2.85
C GLU A 112 6.87 8.45 -1.38
N VAL A 113 7.88 9.13 -0.84
CA VAL A 113 7.94 9.61 0.55
C VAL A 113 8.64 10.96 0.53
N GLU A 114 7.98 12.00 1.03
CA GLU A 114 8.56 13.35 1.07
C GLU A 114 9.15 13.79 -0.29
N GLU A 115 8.37 13.63 -1.36
CA GLU A 115 8.70 14.04 -2.75
C GLU A 115 9.83 13.26 -3.45
N VAL A 116 10.39 12.24 -2.79
CA VAL A 116 11.38 11.34 -3.38
C VAL A 116 10.90 9.89 -3.42
N MET A 117 11.46 9.09 -4.33
CA MET A 117 11.18 7.66 -4.42
C MET A 117 12.16 6.88 -3.55
N ARG A 118 11.76 6.57 -2.31
CA ARG A 118 12.48 5.63 -1.45
C ARG A 118 12.51 4.27 -2.15
N SER A 119 13.69 3.72 -2.34
CA SER A 119 13.90 2.64 -3.31
C SER A 119 14.61 1.44 -2.68
N TRP A 120 14.16 0.24 -3.06
CA TRP A 120 14.77 -1.01 -2.67
C TRP A 120 14.93 -1.95 -3.87
N ALA A 121 16.13 -2.46 -4.07
CA ALA A 121 16.38 -3.56 -5.00
C ALA A 121 15.99 -4.90 -4.35
N VAL A 122 15.11 -5.65 -5.00
CA VAL A 122 14.56 -6.93 -4.56
C VAL A 122 14.98 -8.02 -5.56
N PRO A 123 16.10 -8.73 -5.33
CA PRO A 123 16.71 -9.60 -6.34
C PRO A 123 15.81 -10.73 -6.86
N LYS A 124 14.89 -11.22 -6.03
CA LYS A 124 13.94 -12.25 -6.42
C LYS A 124 12.54 -11.69 -6.70
N GLY A 125 12.36 -10.37 -6.69
CA GLY A 125 11.06 -9.74 -6.80
C GLY A 125 10.13 -9.90 -5.59
N PRO A 126 8.99 -9.20 -5.58
CA PRO A 126 7.98 -9.26 -4.52
C PRO A 126 7.29 -10.64 -4.48
N SER A 127 6.58 -10.91 -3.37
CA SER A 127 5.77 -12.13 -3.20
C SER A 127 4.36 -11.76 -2.78
N MET A 128 3.37 -12.51 -3.26
CA MET A 128 2.00 -12.47 -2.74
C MET A 128 1.74 -13.56 -1.68
N ASP A 129 2.72 -14.45 -1.44
CA ASP A 129 2.68 -15.44 -0.36
C ASP A 129 3.22 -14.83 0.97
N PRO A 130 2.40 -14.72 2.04
CA PRO A 130 2.83 -14.23 3.35
C PRO A 130 3.89 -15.07 4.07
N ALA A 131 4.12 -16.32 3.66
CA ALA A 131 5.17 -17.17 4.21
C ALA A 131 6.55 -16.84 3.63
N VAL A 132 6.61 -16.13 2.50
CA VAL A 132 7.86 -15.81 1.80
C VAL A 132 8.35 -14.43 2.19
N LYS A 133 9.58 -14.37 2.71
CA LYS A 133 10.29 -13.11 3.03
C LYS A 133 11.27 -12.80 1.92
N ARG A 134 11.13 -11.65 1.26
CA ARG A 134 12.02 -11.23 0.16
C ARG A 134 13.07 -10.27 0.69
N LEU A 135 14.34 -10.52 0.38
CA LEU A 135 15.41 -9.54 0.64
C LEU A 135 15.15 -8.29 -0.20
N ALA A 136 15.20 -7.14 0.44
CA ALA A 136 15.10 -5.81 -0.16
C ALA A 136 16.30 -5.00 0.30
N VAL A 137 17.16 -4.58 -0.63
CA VAL A 137 18.37 -3.81 -0.35
C VAL A 137 18.07 -2.36 -0.64
N GLU A 138 18.22 -1.49 0.35
CA GLU A 138 18.02 -0.05 0.17
C GLU A 138 19.07 0.51 -0.82
N VAL A 139 18.59 1.32 -1.77
CA VAL A 139 19.41 1.99 -2.79
C VAL A 139 19.11 3.48 -2.76
N GLU A 140 19.87 4.28 -3.51
CA GLU A 140 19.71 5.72 -3.56
C GLU A 140 18.27 6.13 -3.92
N ASP A 141 17.82 7.25 -3.36
CA ASP A 141 16.51 7.81 -3.68
C ASP A 141 16.45 8.21 -5.16
N HIS A 142 15.29 8.01 -5.78
CA HIS A 142 15.06 8.37 -7.18
C HIS A 142 14.08 9.54 -7.29
N SER A 143 14.15 10.27 -8.41
CA SER A 143 13.15 11.28 -8.73
C SER A 143 11.83 10.63 -9.17
N LEU A 144 10.71 11.30 -8.94
CA LEU A 144 9.39 10.88 -9.42
C LEU A 144 9.37 10.62 -10.94
N ALA A 145 10.12 11.40 -11.72
CA ALA A 145 10.21 11.25 -13.18
C ALA A 145 10.80 9.90 -13.62
N HIS A 146 11.57 9.20 -12.78
CA HIS A 146 12.08 7.87 -13.09
C HIS A 146 10.97 6.79 -13.12
N ASN A 147 9.81 7.05 -12.51
CA ASN A 147 8.74 6.08 -12.39
C ASN A 147 8.10 5.72 -13.73
N ASP A 148 8.20 6.60 -14.71
CA ASP A 148 7.58 6.42 -16.03
C ASP A 148 8.59 5.91 -17.09
N TYR A 149 9.83 5.61 -16.70
CA TYR A 149 10.81 5.08 -17.62
C TYR A 149 10.64 3.56 -17.82
N GLU A 150 10.46 3.19 -19.07
CA GLU A 150 10.51 1.84 -19.61
C GLU A 150 11.32 1.85 -20.90
N GLY A 151 12.25 0.92 -21.05
CA GLY A 151 13.11 0.88 -22.22
C GLY A 151 14.41 0.12 -22.03
N ARG A 152 15.28 0.24 -23.03
CA ARG A 152 16.59 -0.41 -23.07
C ARG A 152 17.68 0.63 -23.13
N ASP A 153 18.81 0.26 -22.58
CA ASP A 153 20.07 0.95 -22.81
C ASP A 153 21.17 -0.05 -23.18
N GLY A 154 22.40 0.44 -23.34
CA GLY A 154 23.55 -0.42 -23.66
C GLY A 154 23.97 -1.38 -22.54
N ARG A 155 23.30 -1.35 -21.38
CA ARG A 155 23.62 -2.13 -20.17
C ARG A 155 22.49 -3.08 -19.76
N GLY A 156 21.31 -2.94 -20.36
CA GLY A 156 20.22 -3.88 -20.29
C GLY A 156 18.87 -3.22 -20.59
N GLY A 157 17.89 -3.44 -19.71
CA GLY A 157 16.56 -2.90 -19.92
C GLY A 157 15.69 -2.98 -18.68
N VAL A 158 14.64 -2.17 -18.67
CA VAL A 158 13.73 -2.03 -17.56
C VAL A 158 12.30 -1.92 -18.07
N ILE A 159 11.38 -2.60 -17.38
CA ILE A 159 9.94 -2.46 -17.60
C ILE A 159 9.25 -1.97 -16.34
N ILE A 160 8.12 -1.27 -16.50
CA ILE A 160 7.22 -0.94 -15.39
C ILE A 160 6.37 -2.19 -15.11
N TRP A 161 6.85 -3.03 -14.20
CA TRP A 161 6.23 -4.32 -13.88
C TRP A 161 4.94 -4.17 -13.07
N ASP A 162 4.84 -3.17 -12.18
CA ASP A 162 3.58 -2.78 -11.53
C ASP A 162 3.63 -1.30 -11.13
N ARG A 163 2.47 -0.68 -10.96
CA ARG A 163 2.34 0.69 -10.45
C ARG A 163 0.96 0.94 -9.86
N GLY A 164 0.87 1.92 -8.98
CA GLY A 164 -0.40 2.38 -8.45
C GLY A 164 -0.22 3.33 -7.28
N ASP A 165 -1.31 3.54 -6.55
CA ASP A 165 -1.29 4.29 -5.29
C ASP A 165 -0.95 3.37 -4.13
N TYR A 166 -0.47 3.96 -3.03
CA TYR A 166 -0.34 3.24 -1.77
C TYR A 166 -0.87 4.05 -0.59
N GLU A 167 -1.24 3.34 0.47
CA GLU A 167 -1.64 3.92 1.75
C GLU A 167 -0.59 3.59 2.81
N GLN A 168 -0.28 4.54 3.69
CA GLN A 168 0.57 4.26 4.84
C GLN A 168 -0.17 3.34 5.79
N GLY A 169 0.55 2.34 6.29
CA GLY A 169 0.13 1.35 7.28
C GLY A 169 0.79 1.59 8.63
N GLY A 170 0.39 0.83 9.65
CA GLY A 170 1.09 0.81 10.94
C GLY A 170 0.74 1.99 11.85
N ARG A 171 1.49 2.15 12.96
CA ARG A 171 1.21 3.16 14.01
C ARG A 171 2.07 4.40 13.93
N VAL A 172 3.17 4.31 13.20
CA VAL A 172 4.16 5.36 13.06
C VAL A 172 3.98 5.91 11.64
N PRO A 173 3.75 7.22 11.48
CA PRO A 173 3.68 7.82 10.15
C PRO A 173 5.04 7.71 9.45
N TRP A 174 5.04 7.79 8.13
CA TRP A 174 6.29 7.98 7.39
C TRP A 174 6.69 9.47 7.42
N PRO A 175 7.99 9.81 7.39
CA PRO A 175 9.14 8.93 7.18
C PRO A 175 9.62 8.16 8.44
N GLU A 176 9.15 8.52 9.63
CA GLU A 176 9.65 7.98 10.90
C GLU A 176 9.57 6.44 10.99
N ALA A 177 8.57 5.81 10.35
CA ALA A 177 8.47 4.36 10.26
C ALA A 177 9.69 3.69 9.58
N LEU A 178 10.22 4.31 8.51
CA LEU A 178 11.42 3.86 7.83
C LEU A 178 12.66 4.05 8.70
N GLU A 179 12.80 5.20 9.36
CA GLU A 179 13.91 5.46 10.28
C GLU A 179 13.98 4.42 11.39
N ARG A 180 12.82 4.07 11.96
CA ARG A 180 12.69 3.00 12.97
C ARG A 180 12.93 1.59 12.43
N GLY A 181 12.93 1.41 11.11
CA GLY A 181 13.21 0.13 10.46
C GLY A 181 12.03 -0.82 10.39
N HIS A 182 10.82 -0.30 10.54
CA HIS A 182 9.60 -1.07 10.39
C HIS A 182 8.51 -0.19 9.81
N ALA A 183 8.20 -0.44 8.54
CA ALA A 183 7.18 0.31 7.82
C ALA A 183 6.13 -0.65 7.25
N VAL A 184 4.86 -0.35 7.47
CA VAL A 184 3.72 -1.10 6.95
C VAL A 184 3.01 -0.21 5.95
N PHE A 185 2.47 -0.78 4.89
CA PHE A 185 1.77 -0.06 3.84
C PHE A 185 0.81 -0.98 3.09
N VAL A 186 -0.13 -0.39 2.35
CA VAL A 186 -1.09 -1.10 1.51
C VAL A 186 -0.89 -0.68 0.07
N LEU A 187 -0.63 -1.63 -0.82
CA LEU A 187 -0.49 -1.37 -2.25
C LEU A 187 -1.85 -1.51 -2.96
N HIS A 188 -2.10 -0.59 -3.89
CA HIS A 188 -3.26 -0.59 -4.78
C HIS A 188 -2.79 -0.67 -6.25
N GLY A 189 -2.00 -1.70 -6.56
CA GLY A 189 -1.50 -1.99 -7.90
C GLY A 189 -2.41 -2.85 -8.75
N GLN A 190 -1.94 -3.13 -9.97
CA GLN A 190 -2.56 -4.13 -10.84
C GLN A 190 -2.16 -5.55 -10.43
N LYS A 191 -0.93 -5.74 -9.95
CA LYS A 191 -0.40 -7.05 -9.55
C LYS A 191 -0.24 -7.18 -8.04
N LEU A 192 0.33 -6.17 -7.39
CA LEU A 192 0.52 -6.14 -5.94
C LEU A 192 -0.65 -5.41 -5.28
N ARG A 193 -1.40 -6.15 -4.46
CA ARG A 193 -2.55 -5.62 -3.72
C ARG A 193 -2.50 -6.01 -2.26
N GLY A 194 -3.03 -5.14 -1.41
CA GLY A 194 -3.14 -5.40 0.02
C GLY A 194 -1.90 -5.00 0.81
N GLY A 195 -1.82 -5.48 2.06
CA GLY A 195 -0.82 -5.08 3.04
C GLY A 195 0.55 -5.74 2.81
N PHE A 196 1.58 -4.92 2.98
CA PHE A 196 3.00 -5.29 2.98
C PHE A 196 3.71 -4.65 4.17
N ALA A 197 4.89 -5.19 4.50
CA ALA A 197 5.79 -4.58 5.45
C ALA A 197 7.23 -4.62 4.95
N LEU A 198 7.98 -3.57 5.25
CA LEU A 198 9.44 -3.49 5.18
C LEU A 198 9.99 -3.57 6.60
N GLN A 199 10.84 -4.57 6.86
CA GLN A 199 11.51 -4.79 8.14
C GLN A 199 13.01 -4.75 7.95
N ARG A 200 13.71 -3.76 8.52
CA ARG A 200 15.17 -3.69 8.46
C ARG A 200 15.80 -4.78 9.33
N THR A 201 16.77 -5.50 8.78
CA THR A 201 17.52 -6.59 9.45
C THR A 201 19.00 -6.29 9.59
N GLY A 202 19.54 -5.31 8.87
CA GLY A 202 20.93 -4.88 8.98
C GLY A 202 21.10 -3.40 8.64
N ALA A 203 21.93 -2.69 9.41
CA ALA A 203 22.30 -1.31 9.17
C ALA A 203 23.70 -1.22 8.51
N GLY A 204 23.92 -0.22 7.67
CA GLY A 204 25.16 0.03 6.92
C GLY A 204 24.88 0.79 5.63
N ASP A 205 25.91 1.01 4.79
CA ASP A 205 25.81 1.77 3.53
C ASP A 205 24.77 1.21 2.55
N LYS A 206 24.43 -0.08 2.68
CA LYS A 206 23.34 -0.74 1.96
C LYS A 206 22.46 -1.47 2.97
N ALA A 207 21.61 -0.72 3.64
CA ALA A 207 20.72 -1.28 4.66
C ALA A 207 19.90 -2.43 4.06
N GLN A 208 19.85 -3.54 4.80
CA GLN A 208 19.14 -4.75 4.39
C GLN A 208 17.79 -4.80 5.05
N TRP A 209 16.77 -5.04 4.23
CA TRP A 209 15.38 -5.11 4.61
C TRP A 209 14.77 -6.43 4.15
N LEU A 210 13.64 -6.77 4.76
CA LEU A 210 12.74 -7.79 4.29
C LEU A 210 11.45 -7.15 3.83
N LEU A 211 11.08 -7.38 2.57
CA LEU A 211 9.75 -7.11 2.05
C LEU A 211 8.87 -8.35 2.30
N ILE A 212 7.77 -8.15 3.02
CA ILE A 212 6.93 -9.23 3.52
C ILE A 212 5.46 -8.92 3.19
N LYS A 213 4.81 -9.82 2.45
CA LYS A 213 3.35 -9.76 2.26
C LYS A 213 2.64 -10.04 3.59
N ARG A 214 1.66 -9.21 3.95
CA ARG A 214 0.82 -9.46 5.12
C ARG A 214 -0.32 -10.41 4.77
N ARG A 215 -0.81 -11.14 5.77
CA ARG A 215 -2.03 -11.96 5.62
C ARG A 215 -3.24 -11.03 5.52
N ASP A 216 -3.94 -11.09 4.39
CA ASP A 216 -5.19 -10.41 4.12
C ASP A 216 -5.93 -11.11 2.96
N GLU A 217 -7.04 -10.55 2.52
CA GLU A 217 -7.89 -11.06 1.42
C GLU A 217 -7.18 -11.15 0.06
N PHE A 218 -6.06 -10.44 -0.13
CA PHE A 218 -5.27 -10.46 -1.36
C PHE A 218 -4.08 -11.41 -1.30
N ALA A 219 -3.79 -12.02 -0.15
CA ALA A 219 -2.70 -12.97 -0.02
C ALA A 219 -2.94 -14.21 -0.90
N LEU A 220 -1.90 -14.64 -1.61
CA LEU A 220 -1.91 -15.80 -2.50
C LEU A 220 -0.81 -16.80 -2.07
N PRO A 221 -1.07 -17.65 -1.05
CA PRO A 221 -0.11 -18.66 -0.61
C PRO A 221 0.32 -19.60 -1.74
N GLY A 222 1.61 -19.88 -1.86
CA GLY A 222 2.18 -20.75 -2.90
C GLY A 222 2.26 -20.16 -4.31
N SER A 223 1.80 -18.92 -4.52
CA SER A 223 1.89 -18.25 -5.83
C SER A 223 3.30 -17.72 -6.15
N ASP A 224 3.60 -17.55 -7.44
CA ASP A 224 4.73 -16.78 -7.91
C ASP A 224 4.27 -15.69 -8.88
N VAL A 225 3.81 -14.57 -8.30
CA VAL A 225 3.29 -13.43 -9.06
C VAL A 225 4.28 -12.91 -10.12
N THR A 226 5.59 -13.06 -9.90
CA THR A 226 6.61 -12.59 -10.86
C THR A 226 6.68 -13.47 -12.11
N ALA A 227 6.41 -14.77 -11.96
CA ALA A 227 6.31 -15.71 -13.07
C ALA A 227 4.91 -15.71 -13.72
N ASP A 228 3.86 -15.55 -12.92
CA ASP A 228 2.46 -15.60 -13.37
C ASP A 228 2.04 -14.34 -14.16
N ARG A 229 2.68 -13.20 -13.85
CA ARG A 229 2.39 -11.88 -14.45
C ARG A 229 3.71 -11.16 -14.82
N PRO A 230 4.48 -11.65 -15.81
CA PRO A 230 5.81 -11.09 -16.15
C PRO A 230 5.77 -9.82 -17.01
N GLU A 231 4.61 -9.45 -17.54
CA GLU A 231 4.46 -8.37 -18.53
C GLU A 231 4.47 -6.96 -17.92
N SER A 232 4.88 -5.95 -18.67
CA SER A 232 4.73 -4.56 -18.27
C SER A 232 3.26 -4.19 -18.09
N VAL A 233 2.93 -3.42 -17.04
CA VAL A 233 1.60 -2.81 -16.90
C VAL A 233 1.42 -1.57 -17.77
N HIS A 234 2.50 -1.09 -18.40
CA HIS A 234 2.49 0.05 -19.30
C HIS A 234 2.34 -0.39 -20.77
N SER A 235 3.26 -1.23 -21.26
CA SER A 235 3.30 -1.65 -22.67
C SER A 235 2.68 -3.03 -22.94
N GLY A 236 2.56 -3.87 -21.91
CA GLY A 236 2.16 -5.27 -22.05
C GLY A 236 3.28 -6.21 -22.51
N VAL A 237 4.51 -5.74 -22.77
CA VAL A 237 5.62 -6.62 -23.13
C VAL A 237 6.37 -7.12 -21.91
N THR A 238 6.95 -8.32 -21.98
CA THR A 238 7.87 -8.82 -20.96
C THR A 238 9.26 -8.19 -21.11
N LEU A 239 10.04 -8.22 -20.03
CA LEU A 239 11.44 -7.76 -20.07
C LEU A 239 12.28 -8.54 -21.10
N GLY A 240 12.03 -9.84 -21.25
CA GLY A 240 12.69 -10.67 -22.26
C GLY A 240 12.37 -10.23 -23.69
N GLU A 241 11.10 -9.94 -23.99
CA GLU A 241 10.67 -9.41 -25.30
C GLU A 241 11.24 -8.03 -25.58
N LEU A 242 11.23 -7.15 -24.58
CA LEU A 242 11.87 -5.84 -24.67
C LEU A 242 13.35 -6.02 -25.06
N LEU A 243 14.11 -6.84 -24.33
CA LEU A 243 15.51 -7.14 -24.62
C LEU A 243 15.73 -7.86 -25.98
N ALA A 244 14.71 -8.52 -26.53
CA ALA A 244 14.73 -9.09 -27.88
C ALA A 244 14.40 -8.06 -28.98
N GLY A 245 13.91 -6.88 -28.62
CA GLY A 245 13.64 -5.77 -29.55
C GLY A 245 12.17 -5.48 -29.79
N ALA A 246 11.26 -6.04 -28.98
CA ALA A 246 9.88 -5.60 -28.97
C ALA A 246 9.78 -4.13 -28.55
N SER A 247 8.89 -3.39 -29.21
CA SER A 247 8.59 -2.00 -28.85
C SER A 247 7.78 -1.97 -27.56
N ALA A 248 8.27 -1.24 -26.56
CA ALA A 248 7.46 -0.79 -25.43
C ALA A 248 6.53 0.37 -25.84
#